data_AF-A0A9X7BTU6-F1
#
_entry.id   AF-A0A9X7BTU6-F1
#
_cell.length_a   1.000
_cell.length_b   1.000
_cell.length_c   1.000
_cell.angle_alpha   90.00
_cell.angle_beta   90.00
_cell.angle_gamma   90.00
#
_symmetry.space_group_name_H-M   'P 1'
#
loop_
_entity.id
_entity.type
_entity.pdbx_description
1 polymer ?
#
loop_
_entity_poly.entity_id
_entity_poly.type
_entity_poly.pdbx_seq_one_letter_code
_entity_poly.pdbx_strand_id
1 'polypeptide(L)'
;MSRKRLNPANSLGQFIYGIYDYHHDRGMPQKTAKARMIDNTLEACVNVIRKEEEIPDQMIVLMAQWMSRTLNDRGTNITREVTSKQIEDKEAFKALTDLKNLKNSLDTFIENYKGWSDTNGKEDR
;
A
#
# COMPACT_ATOMS: atom_id res chain seq x y z
N MET A 1 19.91 -16.80 26.53
CA MET A 1 19.14 -16.62 25.28
C MET A 1 18.94 -15.14 25.02
N SER A 2 19.58 -14.58 23.99
CA SER A 2 19.38 -13.18 23.59
C SER A 2 17.92 -12.98 23.20
N ARG A 3 17.20 -12.09 23.88
CA ARG A 3 15.86 -11.66 23.45
C ARG A 3 16.04 -11.03 22.07
N LYS A 4 15.72 -11.77 21.00
CA LYS A 4 15.58 -11.19 19.65
C LYS A 4 14.69 -9.96 19.82
N ARG A 5 15.22 -8.76 19.54
CA ARG A 5 14.44 -7.52 19.59
C ARG A 5 13.16 -7.78 18.81
N LEU A 6 12.01 -7.63 19.48
CA LEU A 6 10.70 -7.73 18.83
C LEU A 6 10.71 -6.73 17.68
N ASN A 7 10.62 -7.24 16.46
CA ASN A 7 10.53 -6.39 15.27
C ASN A 7 9.06 -6.02 15.09
N PRO A 8 8.68 -4.74 15.21
CA PRO A 8 7.28 -4.32 15.06
C PRO A 8 6.66 -4.75 13.71
N ALA A 9 7.46 -4.84 12.65
CA ALA A 9 7.00 -5.34 11.35
C ALA A 9 6.59 -6.83 11.41
N ASN A 10 7.27 -7.64 12.23
CA ASN A 10 6.90 -9.04 12.44
C ASN A 10 5.56 -9.14 13.19
N SER A 11 5.32 -8.26 14.16
CA SER A 11 4.05 -8.21 14.89
C SER A 11 2.89 -7.81 13.98
N LEU A 12 3.10 -6.85 13.06
CA LEU A 12 2.11 -6.50 12.05
C LEU A 12 1.82 -7.68 11.11
N GLY A 13 2.86 -8.40 10.66
CA GLY A 13 2.68 -9.61 9.88
C GLY A 13 1.80 -10.66 10.58
N GLN A 14 2.05 -10.90 11.88
CA GLN A 14 1.22 -11.80 12.69
C GLN A 14 -0.21 -11.30 12.84
N PHE A 15 -0.42 -9.99 13.02
CA PHE A 15 -1.76 -9.40 13.06
C PHE A 15 -2.53 -9.67 11.77
N ILE A 16 -1.91 -9.43 10.62
CA ILE A 16 -2.53 -9.64 9.31
C ILE A 16 -2.93 -11.12 9.15
N TYR A 17 -2.02 -12.06 9.41
CA TYR A 17 -2.34 -13.48 9.29
C TYR A 17 -3.38 -13.94 10.32
N GLY A 18 -3.40 -13.36 11.53
CA GLY A 18 -4.42 -13.65 12.52
C GLY A 18 -5.84 -13.27 12.06
N ILE A 19 -6.01 -12.22 11.24
CA ILE A 19 -7.31 -11.90 10.63
C ILE A 19 -7.72 -12.97 9.62
N TYR A 20 -6.78 -13.45 8.81
CA TYR A 20 -7.05 -14.54 7.88
C TYR A 20 -7.50 -15.80 8.61
N ASP A 21 -6.74 -16.23 9.63
CA ASP A 21 -7.03 -17.42 10.42
C ASP A 21 -8.41 -17.31 11.08
N TYR A 22 -8.74 -16.15 11.65
CA TYR A 22 -10.06 -15.89 12.24
C TYR A 22 -11.23 -16.14 11.28
N HIS A 23 -11.13 -15.70 10.03
CA HIS A 23 -12.20 -15.90 9.04
C HIS A 23 -12.20 -17.31 8.47
N HIS A 24 -11.01 -17.83 8.15
CA HIS A 24 -10.84 -19.15 7.57
C HIS A 24 -11.30 -20.26 8.52
N ASP A 25 -10.93 -20.19 9.80
CA ASP A 25 -11.29 -21.19 10.82
C ASP A 25 -12.79 -21.20 11.14
N ARG A 26 -13.51 -20.15 10.73
CA ARG A 26 -14.98 -20.07 10.79
C ARG A 26 -15.68 -20.57 9.52
N GLY A 27 -14.94 -21.23 8.63
CA GLY A 27 -15.46 -21.86 7.43
C GLY A 27 -15.55 -20.94 6.22
N MET A 28 -14.92 -19.76 6.25
CA MET A 28 -14.88 -18.88 5.08
C MET A 28 -13.95 -19.45 4.00
N PRO A 29 -14.34 -19.45 2.71
CA PRO A 29 -13.46 -19.88 1.63
C PRO A 29 -12.17 -19.06 1.59
N GLN A 30 -11.05 -19.72 1.28
CA GLN A 30 -9.71 -19.12 1.34
C GLN A 30 -9.57 -17.80 0.58
N LYS A 31 -10.13 -17.70 -0.64
CA LYS A 31 -10.09 -16.47 -1.44
C LYS A 31 -10.79 -15.32 -0.73
N THR A 32 -11.96 -15.60 -0.16
CA THR A 32 -12.76 -14.62 0.57
C THR A 32 -12.11 -14.23 1.90
N ALA A 33 -11.53 -15.19 2.63
CA ALA A 33 -10.78 -14.94 3.86
C ALA A 33 -9.55 -14.05 3.61
N LYS A 34 -8.82 -14.28 2.50
CA LYS A 34 -7.71 -13.40 2.09
C LYS A 34 -8.17 -11.99 1.71
N ALA A 35 -9.33 -11.86 1.05
CA ALA A 35 -9.89 -10.55 0.77
C ALA A 35 -10.24 -9.80 2.08
N ARG A 36 -10.91 -10.48 3.02
CA ARG A 36 -11.23 -9.93 4.35
C ARG A 36 -9.99 -9.59 5.17
N MET A 37 -8.95 -10.40 5.07
CA MET A 37 -7.64 -10.12 5.69
C MET A 37 -7.11 -8.75 5.24
N ILE A 38 -7.11 -8.48 3.94
CA ILE A 38 -6.62 -7.20 3.40
C ILE A 38 -7.54 -6.05 3.80
N ASP A 39 -8.86 -6.20 3.62
CA ASP A 39 -9.84 -5.15 3.95
C ASP A 39 -9.73 -4.72 5.42
N ASN A 40 -9.79 -5.68 6.35
CA ASN A 40 -9.75 -5.37 7.78
C ASN A 40 -8.38 -4.80 8.20
N THR A 41 -7.29 -5.24 7.56
CA THR A 41 -5.95 -4.66 7.80
C THR A 41 -5.92 -3.19 7.37
N LEU A 42 -6.41 -2.89 6.16
CA LEU A 42 -6.44 -1.53 5.64
C LEU A 42 -7.35 -0.64 6.48
N GLU A 43 -8.52 -1.13 6.89
CA GLU A 43 -9.42 -0.41 7.80
C GLU A 43 -8.75 -0.09 9.13
N ALA A 44 -8.04 -1.05 9.73
CA ALA A 44 -7.29 -0.83 10.96
C ALA A 44 -6.18 0.23 10.77
N CYS A 45 -5.41 0.14 9.70
CA CYS A 45 -4.38 1.13 9.38
C CYS A 45 -4.96 2.53 9.15
N VAL A 46 -6.04 2.65 8.36
CA VAL A 46 -6.71 3.93 8.11
C VAL A 46 -7.29 4.53 9.39
N ASN A 47 -7.83 3.70 10.28
CA ASN A 47 -8.34 4.17 11.57
C ASN A 47 -7.23 4.70 12.49
N VAL A 48 -6.02 4.15 12.41
CA VAL A 48 -4.84 4.71 13.11
C VAL A 48 -4.44 6.04 12.48
N ILE A 49 -4.36 6.10 11.15
CA ILE A 49 -4.00 7.33 10.42
C ILE A 49 -4.97 8.48 10.73
N ARG A 50 -6.27 8.22 10.80
CA ARG A 50 -7.29 9.22 11.13
C ARG A 50 -7.17 9.79 12.55
N LYS A 51 -6.51 9.08 13.46
CA LYS A 51 -6.30 9.50 14.84
C LYS A 51 -4.92 10.13 15.06
N GLU A 52 -4.08 10.11 14.03
CA GLU A 52 -2.76 10.73 14.08
C GLU A 52 -2.90 12.22 13.81
N GLU A 53 -2.65 13.03 14.82
CA GLU A 53 -2.82 14.49 14.76
C GLU A 53 -1.51 15.20 14.39
N GLU A 54 -0.36 14.57 14.59
CA GLU A 54 0.94 15.24 14.42
C GLU A 54 1.45 15.21 12.98
N ILE A 55 1.13 14.15 12.23
CA ILE A 55 1.71 13.91 10.89
C ILE A 55 0.70 13.40 9.81
N PRO A 56 -0.59 13.81 9.82
CA PRO A 56 -1.61 13.22 8.94
C PRO A 56 -1.21 13.28 7.45
N ASP A 57 -0.65 14.40 7.02
CA ASP A 57 -0.22 14.63 5.64
C ASP A 57 1.03 13.84 5.25
N GLN A 58 1.97 13.66 6.19
CA GLN A 58 3.16 12.83 5.94
C GLN A 58 2.76 11.38 5.75
N MET A 59 1.71 10.93 6.43
CA MET A 59 1.19 9.56 6.29
C MET A 59 0.58 9.32 4.91
N ILE A 60 -0.10 10.31 4.33
CA ILE A 60 -0.59 10.26 2.95
C ILE A 60 0.58 10.14 1.96
N VAL A 61 1.64 10.94 2.15
CA VAL A 61 2.85 10.87 1.32
C VAL A 61 3.54 9.50 1.45
N LEU A 62 3.67 8.97 2.67
CA LEU A 62 4.27 7.65 2.91
C LEU A 62 3.47 6.53 2.25
N MET A 63 2.13 6.57 2.31
CA MET A 63 1.27 5.62 1.60
C MET A 63 1.43 5.72 0.07
N ALA A 64 1.48 6.94 -0.47
CA ALA A 64 1.70 7.17 -1.90
C ALA A 64 3.06 6.62 -2.35
N GLN A 65 4.12 6.82 -1.56
CA GLN A 65 5.46 6.26 -1.82
C GLN A 65 5.44 4.73 -1.81
N TRP A 66 4.75 4.12 -0.85
CA TRP A 66 4.60 2.67 -0.77
C TRP A 66 3.85 2.10 -1.97
N MET A 67 2.78 2.77 -2.38
CA MET A 67 2.01 2.41 -3.57
C MET A 67 2.85 2.55 -4.84
N SER A 68 3.59 3.65 -5.00
CA SER A 68 4.49 3.87 -6.15
C SER A 68 5.53 2.75 -6.27
N ARG A 69 6.17 2.34 -5.16
CA ARG A 69 7.10 1.19 -5.14
C ARG A 69 6.39 -0.11 -5.55
N THR A 70 5.21 -0.38 -4.99
CA THR A 70 4.46 -1.61 -5.29
C THR A 70 4.06 -1.69 -6.77
N LEU A 71 3.63 -0.58 -7.37
CA LEU A 71 3.32 -0.51 -8.80
C LEU A 71 4.55 -0.79 -9.67
N ASN A 72 5.71 -0.25 -9.28
CA ASN A 72 6.98 -0.48 -9.98
C ASN A 72 7.42 -1.96 -9.91
N ASP A 73 7.30 -2.58 -8.74
CA ASP A 73 7.63 -4.00 -8.55
C ASP A 73 6.69 -4.89 -9.38
N ARG A 74 5.39 -4.58 -9.41
CA ARG A 74 4.43 -5.31 -10.24
C ARG A 74 4.72 -5.12 -11.73
N GLY A 75 5.03 -3.90 -12.17
CA GLY A 75 5.44 -3.63 -13.56
C GLY A 75 6.67 -4.43 -13.96
N THR A 76 7.67 -4.50 -13.09
CA THR A 76 8.88 -5.32 -13.30
C THR A 76 8.54 -6.80 -13.48
N ASN A 77 7.64 -7.34 -12.64
CA ASN A 77 7.22 -8.73 -12.75
C ASN A 77 6.49 -9.03 -14.06
N ILE A 78 5.55 -8.17 -14.48
CA ILE A 78 4.85 -8.32 -15.77
C ILE A 78 5.84 -8.26 -16.93
N THR A 79 6.77 -7.30 -16.93
CA THR A 79 7.81 -7.20 -17.97
C THR A 79 8.62 -8.49 -18.07
N ARG A 80 9.07 -9.06 -16.94
CA ARG A 80 9.80 -10.33 -16.92
C ARG A 80 8.97 -11.47 -17.52
N GLU A 81 7.70 -11.58 -17.15
CA GLU A 81 6.79 -12.60 -17.68
C GLU A 81 6.62 -12.46 -19.20
N VAL A 82 6.41 -11.25 -19.72
CA VAL A 82 6.24 -11.00 -21.16
C VAL A 82 7.53 -11.25 -21.93
N THR A 83 8.67 -10.73 -21.46
CA THR A 83 9.97 -10.94 -22.12
C THR A 83 10.35 -12.42 -22.13
N SER A 84 10.05 -13.16 -21.08
CA SER A 84 10.31 -14.61 -21.03
C SER A 84 9.49 -15.42 -22.03
N LYS A 85 8.28 -14.95 -22.37
CA LYS A 85 7.38 -15.61 -23.31
C LYS A 85 7.65 -15.28 -24.78
N GLN A 86 8.42 -14.21 -25.06
CA GLN A 86 8.71 -13.72 -26.42
C GLN A 86 7.47 -13.52 -27.31
N ILE A 87 6.32 -13.22 -26.70
CA ILE A 87 5.05 -13.02 -27.39
C ILE A 87 4.59 -11.59 -27.17
N GLU A 88 4.07 -10.97 -28.22
CA GLU A 88 3.42 -9.66 -28.13
C GLU A 88 2.06 -9.82 -27.43
N ASP A 89 2.01 -9.44 -26.16
CA ASP A 89 0.81 -9.55 -25.32
C ASP A 89 0.19 -8.16 -25.11
N LYS A 90 -0.83 -7.85 -25.91
CA LYS A 90 -1.54 -6.56 -25.88
C LYS A 90 -2.17 -6.27 -24.51
N GLU A 91 -2.63 -7.30 -23.78
CA GLU A 91 -3.20 -7.11 -22.45
C GLU A 91 -2.12 -6.74 -21.44
N ALA A 92 -0.97 -7.39 -21.52
CA ALA A 92 0.17 -7.05 -20.69
C ALA A 92 0.70 -5.64 -20.98
N PHE A 93 0.77 -5.23 -22.25
CA PHE A 93 1.15 -3.85 -22.62
C PHE A 93 0.18 -2.80 -22.09
N LYS A 94 -1.13 -3.07 -22.15
CA LYS A 94 -2.13 -2.20 -21.54
C LYS A 94 -1.93 -2.09 -20.03
N ALA A 95 -1.78 -3.23 -19.34
CA ALA A 95 -1.54 -3.25 -17.90
C ALA A 95 -0.27 -2.48 -17.51
N LEU A 96 0.83 -2.63 -18.26
CA LEU A 96 2.07 -1.88 -18.03
C LEU A 96 1.87 -0.37 -18.22
N THR A 97 1.08 0.03 -19.21
CA THR A 97 0.73 1.44 -19.46
C THR A 97 -0.10 2.01 -18.31
N ASP A 98 -1.12 1.29 -17.87
CA ASP A 98 -1.99 1.71 -16.78
C ASP A 98 -1.21 1.85 -15.46
N LEU A 99 -0.34 0.87 -15.14
CA LEU A 99 0.54 0.92 -13.97
C LEU A 99 1.50 2.11 -14.02
N LYS A 100 2.10 2.37 -15.20
CA LYS A 100 3.00 3.50 -15.40
C LYS A 100 2.29 4.84 -15.22
N ASN A 101 1.12 5.00 -15.80
CA ASN A 101 0.34 6.24 -15.69
C ASN A 101 -0.02 6.55 -14.24
N LEU A 102 -0.52 5.55 -13.50
CA LEU A 102 -0.84 5.71 -12.09
C LEU A 102 0.41 6.03 -11.25
N LYS A 103 1.52 5.32 -11.48
CA LYS A 103 2.79 5.60 -10.80
C LYS A 103 3.23 7.05 -11.04
N ASN A 104 3.20 7.52 -12.28
CA ASN A 104 3.57 8.89 -12.61
C ASN A 104 2.67 9.91 -11.90
N SER A 105 1.36 9.66 -11.82
CA SER A 105 0.44 10.51 -11.04
C SER A 105 0.79 10.54 -9.55
N LEU A 106 1.16 9.39 -8.96
CA LEU A 106 1.61 9.32 -7.57
C LEU A 106 2.93 10.04 -7.35
N ASP A 107 3.90 9.89 -8.26
CA ASP A 107 5.20 10.56 -8.17
C ASP A 107 5.01 12.09 -8.26
N THR A 108 4.20 12.57 -9.21
CA THR A 108 3.81 13.99 -9.30
C THR A 108 3.14 14.46 -8.02
N PHE A 109 2.26 13.67 -7.42
CA PHE A 109 1.65 14.01 -6.14
C PHE A 109 2.71 14.12 -5.03
N ILE A 110 3.58 13.13 -4.89
CA ILE A 110 4.64 13.09 -3.86
C ILE A 110 5.58 14.30 -3.98
N GLU A 111 5.96 14.68 -5.20
CA GLU A 111 6.86 15.81 -5.45
C GLU A 111 6.22 17.17 -5.11
N ASN A 112 4.92 17.31 -5.41
CA ASN A 112 4.23 18.60 -5.36
C ASN A 112 3.41 18.82 -4.08
N TYR A 113 3.02 17.77 -3.36
CA TYR A 113 2.21 17.91 -2.16
C TYR A 113 3.03 18.51 -1.01
N LYS A 114 2.56 19.63 -0.46
CA LYS A 114 3.21 20.39 0.63
C LYS A 114 2.52 20.22 1.98
N GLY A 115 1.48 19.39 2.04
CA GLY A 115 0.58 19.32 3.18
C GLY A 115 -0.44 20.47 3.17
N TRP A 116 -1.52 20.27 3.91
CA TRP A 116 -2.48 21.29 4.30
C TRP A 116 -2.38 21.48 5.81
N SER A 117 -1.70 22.54 6.24
CA SER A 117 -1.72 22.95 7.64
C SER A 117 -2.82 23.99 7.85
N ASP A 118 -3.90 23.61 8.54
CA ASP A 118 -4.89 24.58 9.06
C ASP A 118 -4.36 25.36 10.28
N THR A 119 -3.06 25.26 10.59
CA THR A 119 -2.42 25.98 11.69
C THR A 119 -1.96 27.40 11.35
N ASN A 120 -2.19 27.89 10.13
CA ASN A 120 -1.95 29.29 9.78
C ASN A 120 -3.21 29.98 9.25
N GLY A 121 -4.23 30.09 10.11
CA GLY A 121 -5.26 31.14 10.03
C GLY A 121 -4.69 32.55 10.32
N LYS A 122 -3.50 32.87 9.80
CA LYS A 122 -2.93 34.22 9.72
C LYS A 122 -2.06 34.31 8.48
N GLU A 123 -2.72 34.60 7.35
CA GLU A 123 -2.11 35.45 6.34
C GLU A 123 -1.88 36.82 7.00
N ASP A 124 -0.72 37.01 7.63
CA ASP A 124 -0.24 38.36 7.91
C ASP A 124 0.23 38.95 6.57
N ARG A 125 -0.43 40.06 6.21
CA ARG A 125 -0.10 40.95 5.10
C ARG A 125 1.31 41.53 5.21
#